data_AF-A0A2C5YDN1-F1
#
_entry.id   AF-A0A2C5YDN1-F1
#
_cell.length_a   1.000
_cell.length_b   1.000
_cell.length_c   1.000
_cell.angle_alpha   90.00
_cell.angle_beta   90.00
_cell.angle_gamma   90.00
#
_symmetry.space_group_name_H-M   'P 1'
#
loop_
_entity.id
_entity.type
_entity.pdbx_description
1 polymer ?
#
loop_
_entity_poly.entity_id
_entity_poly.type
_entity_poly.pdbx_seq_one_letter_code
_entity_poly.pdbx_strand_id
1 'polypeptide(L)'
;MIAHYKMHEESAAGPLRHMFSFTSVMRGLVIAYHVVTFFWTITHLHFPEVGQTGGGLGNKMIRAVSLPRNMHDRRKQGAFTMLYSAATTFSFMDTAMYWLITRHHDMAEGNAAMAASLQVEMPLIVPQAPFGDFLGTATGWYKPFVMMNMHGGTSLLMIMEMLLMNSIKHPHSLGAHFLGLIVMTVMYLAWARFGKWVTGQHAYFWLDKDEVGSHQAVLMYSTGFVFMAPLMYTLMHGLTAIRERLTRPWWRRVVRAGPRHVAIQES
;
A
#
# COMPACT_ATOMS: atom_id res chain seq x y z
N MET A 1 -13.83 -17.55 -9.92
CA MET A 1 -15.26 -17.30 -9.68
C MET A 1 -15.63 -15.98 -8.97
N ILE A 2 -14.77 -15.29 -8.18
CA ILE A 2 -15.03 -13.86 -7.81
C ILE A 2 -14.63 -12.87 -8.89
N ALA A 3 -13.55 -13.15 -9.63
CA ALA A 3 -13.32 -12.42 -10.87
C ALA A 3 -14.55 -12.58 -11.78
N HIS A 4 -15.17 -13.76 -11.81
CA HIS A 4 -16.44 -13.95 -12.53
C HIS A 4 -17.61 -13.21 -11.87
N TYR A 5 -17.68 -13.10 -10.53
CA TYR A 5 -18.79 -12.41 -9.84
C TYR A 5 -18.71 -10.88 -9.99
N LYS A 6 -17.52 -10.27 -9.86
CA LYS A 6 -17.30 -8.83 -10.09
C LYS A 6 -17.12 -8.45 -11.57
N MET A 7 -16.88 -9.41 -12.47
CA MET A 7 -16.83 -9.16 -13.93
C MET A 7 -18.11 -9.59 -14.68
N HIS A 8 -19.04 -10.34 -14.08
CA HIS A 8 -20.30 -10.75 -14.73
C HIS A 8 -21.58 -10.23 -14.05
N GLU A 9 -21.49 -9.50 -12.93
CA GLU A 9 -22.37 -8.33 -12.85
C GLU A 9 -21.86 -7.38 -13.94
N GLU A 10 -22.54 -7.38 -15.09
CA GLU A 10 -22.33 -6.42 -16.16
C GLU A 10 -22.57 -5.02 -15.61
N SER A 11 -21.58 -4.48 -14.92
CA SER A 11 -21.53 -3.07 -14.63
C SER A 11 -21.55 -2.39 -16.00
N ALA A 12 -22.61 -1.63 -16.26
CA ALA A 12 -22.79 -0.85 -17.48
C ALA A 12 -21.59 0.07 -17.82
N ALA A 13 -20.67 0.26 -16.86
CA ALA A 13 -19.44 1.04 -16.97
C ALA A 13 -18.23 0.30 -17.62
N GLY A 14 -18.33 -1.00 -17.89
CA GLY A 14 -17.27 -1.79 -18.53
C GLY A 14 -15.96 -1.92 -17.73
N PRO A 15 -14.95 -2.63 -18.27
CA PRO A 15 -13.69 -2.92 -17.56
C PRO A 15 -12.85 -1.68 -17.22
N LEU A 16 -13.12 -0.54 -17.88
CA LEU A 16 -12.44 0.74 -17.66
C LEU A 16 -12.62 1.27 -16.23
N ARG A 17 -13.73 0.94 -15.54
CA ARG A 17 -13.97 1.36 -14.16
C ARG A 17 -12.83 0.94 -13.22
N HIS A 18 -12.25 -0.24 -13.44
CA HIS A 18 -11.18 -0.76 -12.59
C HIS A 18 -9.90 0.07 -12.66
N MET A 19 -9.66 0.81 -13.74
CA MET A 19 -8.48 1.70 -13.88
C MET A 19 -8.54 2.92 -12.94
N PHE A 20 -9.74 3.30 -12.50
CA PHE A 20 -9.95 4.41 -11.58
C PHE A 20 -9.97 4.00 -10.11
N SER A 21 -9.88 2.70 -9.82
CA SER A 21 -9.82 2.19 -8.45
C SER A 21 -8.45 2.44 -7.81
N PHE A 22 -8.45 2.79 -6.52
CA PHE A 22 -7.21 2.98 -5.75
C PHE A 22 -6.34 1.72 -5.78
N THR A 23 -6.95 0.54 -5.68
CA THR A 23 -6.25 -0.74 -5.74
C THR A 23 -5.45 -0.89 -7.03
N SER A 24 -6.01 -0.52 -8.19
CA SER A 24 -5.29 -0.57 -9.46
C SER A 24 -4.13 0.43 -9.53
N VAL A 25 -4.34 1.67 -9.07
CA VAL A 25 -3.28 2.69 -9.03
C VAL A 25 -2.14 2.24 -8.11
N MET A 26 -2.47 1.76 -6.91
CA MET A 26 -1.50 1.21 -5.96
C MET A 26 -0.71 0.05 -6.56
N ARG A 27 -1.39 -0.92 -7.19
CA ARG A 27 -0.73 -2.05 -7.86
C ARG A 27 0.19 -1.58 -8.98
N GLY A 28 -0.23 -0.59 -9.75
CA GLY A 28 0.62 0.05 -10.76
C GLY A 28 1.89 0.64 -10.16
N LEU A 29 1.79 1.32 -9.02
CA LEU A 29 2.94 1.86 -8.29
C LEU A 29 3.86 0.76 -7.73
N VAL A 30 3.30 -0.32 -7.19
CA VAL A 30 4.07 -1.47 -6.70
C VAL A 30 4.80 -2.16 -7.85
N ILE A 31 4.14 -2.38 -8.98
CA ILE A 31 4.76 -2.94 -10.19
C ILE A 31 5.87 -2.01 -10.68
N ALA A 32 5.60 -0.71 -10.80
CA ALA A 32 6.60 0.26 -11.23
C ALA A 32 7.83 0.26 -10.31
N TYR A 33 7.63 0.22 -8.99
CA TYR A 33 8.71 0.09 -8.02
C TYR A 33 9.53 -1.19 -8.24
N HIS A 34 8.89 -2.35 -8.36
CA HIS A 34 9.59 -3.63 -8.56
C HIS A 34 10.30 -3.73 -9.90
N VAL A 35 9.73 -3.16 -10.97
CA VAL A 35 10.38 -3.09 -12.28
C VAL A 35 11.66 -2.25 -12.18
N VAL A 36 11.57 -1.07 -11.54
CA VAL A 36 12.73 -0.20 -11.32
C VAL A 36 13.80 -0.91 -10.48
N THR A 37 13.42 -1.55 -9.37
CA THR A 37 14.39 -2.25 -8.50
C THR A 37 14.97 -3.48 -9.18
N PHE A 38 14.18 -4.26 -9.92
CA PHE A 38 14.66 -5.42 -10.69
C PHE A 38 15.74 -5.04 -11.69
N PHE A 39 15.46 -4.04 -12.52
CA PHE A 39 16.43 -3.55 -13.48
C PHE A 39 17.66 -2.93 -12.82
N TRP A 40 17.48 -2.26 -11.69
CA TRP A 40 18.59 -1.76 -10.89
C TRP A 40 19.49 -2.90 -10.36
N THR A 41 18.89 -3.96 -9.81
CA THR A 41 19.61 -5.13 -9.32
C THR A 41 20.40 -5.79 -10.46
N ILE A 42 19.78 -5.99 -11.63
CA ILE A 42 20.47 -6.55 -12.80
C ILE A 42 21.66 -5.69 -13.21
N THR A 43 21.46 -4.38 -13.33
CA THR A 43 22.52 -3.47 -13.76
C THR A 43 23.68 -3.43 -12.78
N HIS A 44 23.45 -3.49 -11.47
CA HIS A 44 24.52 -3.50 -10.48
C HIS A 44 25.26 -4.85 -10.40
N LEU A 45 24.58 -5.97 -10.64
CA LEU A 45 25.20 -7.29 -10.64
C LEU A 45 26.05 -7.54 -11.91
N HIS A 46 25.57 -7.12 -13.07
CA HIS A 46 26.21 -7.45 -14.36
C HIS A 46 27.08 -6.32 -14.92
N PHE A 47 26.79 -5.06 -14.55
CA PHE A 47 27.51 -3.89 -15.04
C PHE A 47 27.95 -2.98 -13.86
N PRO A 48 28.79 -3.48 -12.95
CA PRO A 48 29.22 -2.73 -11.76
C PRO A 48 29.94 -1.41 -12.11
N GLU A 49 30.53 -1.31 -13.31
CA GLU A 49 31.26 -0.14 -13.79
C GLU A 49 30.53 0.58 -14.94
N VAL A 50 29.43 1.28 -14.62
CA VAL A 50 28.58 2.03 -15.59
C VAL A 50 29.27 3.28 -16.17
N GLY A 51 30.47 3.15 -16.72
CA GLY A 51 31.25 4.25 -17.28
C GLY A 51 32.54 3.87 -18.00
N GLN A 52 32.92 2.59 -18.00
CA GLN A 52 34.06 2.10 -18.80
C GLN A 52 33.63 1.54 -20.16
N THR A 53 32.36 1.21 -20.33
CA THR A 53 31.77 0.84 -21.62
C THR A 53 31.51 2.10 -22.47
N GLY A 54 31.90 2.09 -23.74
CA GLY A 54 31.89 3.27 -24.63
C GLY A 54 30.52 3.88 -24.96
N GLY A 55 30.50 4.92 -25.81
CA GLY A 55 29.36 5.82 -26.08
C GLY A 55 28.17 5.28 -26.89
N GLY A 56 27.86 3.98 -26.83
CA GLY A 56 26.78 3.35 -27.60
C GLY A 56 25.36 3.54 -27.04
N LEU A 57 24.35 3.23 -27.86
CA LEU A 57 22.93 3.28 -27.50
C LEU A 57 22.59 2.35 -26.30
N GLY A 58 23.22 1.17 -26.25
CA GLY A 58 23.13 0.26 -25.11
C GLY A 58 23.66 0.88 -23.82
N ASN A 59 24.72 1.71 -23.88
CA ASN A 59 25.25 2.38 -22.70
C ASN A 59 24.37 3.53 -22.22
N LYS A 60 23.65 4.20 -23.14
CA LYS A 60 22.59 5.16 -22.78
C LYS A 60 21.42 4.47 -22.08
N MET A 61 21.00 3.29 -22.57
CA MET A 61 19.98 2.48 -21.92
C MET A 61 20.42 2.00 -20.53
N ILE A 62 21.63 1.43 -20.42
CA ILE A 62 22.19 1.01 -19.12
C ILE A 62 22.26 2.20 -18.17
N ARG A 63 22.63 3.40 -18.63
CA ARG A 63 22.70 4.61 -17.79
C ARG A 63 21.33 5.16 -17.37
N ALA A 64 20.29 4.98 -18.20
CA ALA A 64 18.92 5.36 -17.85
C ALA A 64 18.29 4.43 -16.81
N VAL A 65 18.71 3.16 -16.85
CA VAL A 65 18.16 2.07 -16.05
C VAL A 65 18.98 1.80 -14.78
N SER A 66 20.28 2.11 -14.80
CA SER A 66 21.12 2.13 -13.62
C SER A 66 20.67 3.25 -12.69
N LEU A 67 20.58 2.98 -11.39
CA LEU A 67 20.48 4.06 -10.41
C LEU A 67 21.56 5.10 -10.67
N PRO A 68 21.32 6.40 -10.40
CA PRO A 68 22.35 7.41 -10.49
C PRO A 68 23.57 6.95 -9.68
N ARG A 69 24.68 6.66 -10.36
CA ARG A 69 25.98 6.33 -9.74
C ARG A 69 26.38 7.38 -8.68
N ASN A 70 25.83 8.59 -8.84
CA ASN A 70 25.75 9.64 -7.82
C ASN A 70 24.34 9.73 -7.20
N MET A 71 24.12 9.04 -6.07
CA MET A 71 23.09 9.40 -5.07
C MET A 71 23.32 10.82 -4.48
N HIS A 72 24.36 11.53 -4.93
CA HIS A 72 24.55 12.95 -4.66
C HIS A 72 23.48 13.86 -5.28
N ASP A 73 22.77 13.42 -6.33
CA ASP A 73 21.62 14.18 -6.86
C ASP A 73 20.37 13.95 -6.00
N ARG A 74 20.15 14.90 -5.09
CA ARG A 74 19.04 14.89 -4.12
C ARG A 74 17.67 14.74 -4.76
N ARG A 75 17.47 15.21 -6.01
CA ARG A 75 16.16 15.17 -6.68
C ARG A 75 15.79 13.74 -7.08
N LYS A 76 16.71 13.02 -7.70
CA LYS A 76 16.49 11.64 -8.14
C LYS A 76 16.35 10.68 -6.96
N GLN A 77 17.18 10.88 -5.94
CA GLN A 77 17.06 10.15 -4.68
C GLN A 77 15.69 10.39 -4.04
N GLY A 78 15.27 11.66 -3.94
CA GLY A 78 13.96 12.02 -3.38
C GLY A 78 12.79 11.42 -4.17
N ALA A 79 12.84 11.41 -5.50
CA ALA A 79 11.79 10.81 -6.32
C ALA A 79 11.69 9.28 -6.11
N PHE A 80 12.83 8.58 -6.05
CA PHE A 80 12.85 7.14 -5.79
C PHE A 80 12.35 6.79 -4.39
N THR A 81 12.81 7.52 -3.36
CA THR A 81 12.33 7.28 -1.98
C THR A 81 10.84 7.59 -1.86
N MET A 82 10.36 8.64 -2.55
CA MET A 82 8.94 8.98 -2.58
C MET A 82 8.11 7.90 -3.29
N LEU A 83 8.58 7.35 -4.41
CA LEU A 83 7.93 6.23 -5.11
C LEU A 83 7.81 5.02 -4.19
N TYR A 84 8.90 4.65 -3.52
CA TYR A 84 8.91 3.55 -2.56
C TYR A 84 7.95 3.79 -1.39
N SER A 85 7.99 4.99 -0.80
CA SER A 85 7.08 5.38 0.29
C SER A 85 5.62 5.35 -0.16
N ALA A 86 5.31 5.83 -1.36
CA ALA A 86 3.96 5.79 -1.91
C ALA A 86 3.50 4.35 -2.17
N ALA A 87 4.30 3.52 -2.84
CA ALA A 87 3.97 2.11 -3.10
C ALA A 87 3.72 1.33 -1.80
N THR A 88 4.56 1.54 -0.77
CA THR A 88 4.42 0.89 0.54
C THR A 88 3.19 1.39 1.28
N THR A 89 3.07 2.70 1.44
CA THR A 89 1.98 3.33 2.21
C THR A 89 0.63 3.03 1.58
N PHE A 90 0.52 3.11 0.26
CA PHE A 90 -0.73 2.85 -0.45
C PHE A 90 -1.11 1.38 -0.39
N SER A 91 -0.13 0.47 -0.36
CA SER A 91 -0.40 -0.96 -0.12
C SER A 91 -1.06 -1.16 1.25
N PHE A 92 -0.56 -0.51 2.30
CA PHE A 92 -1.16 -0.56 3.63
C PHE A 92 -2.53 0.12 3.69
N MET A 93 -2.70 1.24 3.00
CA MET A 93 -4.00 1.91 2.90
C MET A 93 -5.03 1.02 2.22
N ASP A 94 -4.69 0.31 1.14
CA ASP A 94 -5.61 -0.59 0.44
C ASP A 94 -6.06 -1.74 1.35
N THR A 95 -5.12 -2.36 2.06
CA THR A 95 -5.40 -3.38 3.07
C THR A 95 -6.31 -2.82 4.16
N ALA A 96 -5.95 -1.70 4.78
CA ALA A 96 -6.74 -1.10 5.85
C ALA A 96 -8.15 -0.72 5.38
N MET A 97 -8.27 -0.11 4.20
CA MET A 97 -9.54 0.32 3.64
C MET A 97 -10.45 -0.87 3.33
N TYR A 98 -9.91 -1.97 2.80
CA TYR A 98 -10.71 -3.17 2.57
C TYR A 98 -11.16 -3.79 3.89
N TRP A 99 -10.21 -4.11 4.78
CA TRP A 99 -10.49 -4.90 5.98
C TRP A 99 -11.25 -4.13 7.06
N LEU A 100 -11.04 -2.81 7.17
CA LEU A 100 -11.66 -2.00 8.22
C LEU A 100 -12.94 -1.32 7.75
N ILE A 101 -13.05 -0.95 6.47
CA ILE A 101 -14.16 -0.13 5.98
C ILE A 101 -15.04 -0.93 5.02
N THR A 102 -14.49 -1.35 3.87
CA THR A 102 -15.27 -1.92 2.76
C THR A 102 -15.90 -3.25 3.13
N ARG A 103 -15.14 -4.14 3.80
CA ARG A 103 -15.64 -5.44 4.20
C ARG A 103 -16.82 -5.33 5.17
N HIS A 104 -16.75 -4.45 6.16
CA HIS A 104 -17.85 -4.28 7.12
C HIS A 104 -19.10 -3.72 6.45
N HIS A 105 -18.94 -2.83 5.46
CA HIS A 105 -20.04 -2.34 4.64
C HIS A 105 -20.71 -3.47 3.85
N ASP A 106 -19.93 -4.25 3.08
CA ASP A 106 -20.45 -5.36 2.26
C ASP A 106 -21.17 -6.42 3.11
N MET A 107 -20.68 -6.66 4.34
CA MET A 107 -21.32 -7.59 5.27
C MET A 107 -22.62 -7.04 5.86
N ALA A 108 -22.68 -5.74 6.16
CA ALA A 108 -23.88 -5.10 6.66
C ALA A 108 -24.99 -5.10 5.61
N GLU A 109 -24.66 -4.81 4.35
CA GLU A 109 -25.59 -4.87 3.22
C GLU A 109 -26.13 -6.30 3.00
N GLY A 110 -25.25 -7.30 3.02
CA GLY A 110 -25.64 -8.71 2.91
C GLY A 110 -26.59 -9.17 4.03
N ASN A 111 -26.32 -8.75 5.28
CA ASN A 111 -27.19 -9.04 6.41
C ASN A 111 -28.55 -8.34 6.28
N ALA A 112 -28.59 -7.11 5.78
CA ALA A 112 -29.83 -6.37 5.54
C ALA A 112 -30.68 -7.04 4.45
N ALA A 113 -30.06 -7.47 3.34
CA ALA A 113 -30.73 -8.21 2.28
C ALA A 113 -31.30 -9.56 2.78
N MET A 114 -30.55 -10.26 3.63
CA MET A 114 -31.00 -11.50 4.26
C MET A 114 -32.18 -11.26 5.21
N ALA A 115 -32.12 -10.23 6.06
CA ALA A 115 -33.21 -9.85 6.95
C ALA A 115 -34.49 -9.49 6.19
N ALA A 116 -34.35 -8.74 5.08
CA ALA A 116 -35.46 -8.42 4.17
C ALA A 116 -36.06 -9.68 3.53
N SER A 117 -35.23 -10.63 3.08
CA SER A 117 -35.70 -11.90 2.51
C SER A 117 -36.44 -12.79 3.52
N LEU A 118 -36.08 -12.67 4.81
CA LEU A 118 -36.70 -13.41 5.90
C LEU A 118 -37.88 -12.65 6.54
N GLN A 119 -38.26 -11.48 6.02
CA GLN A 119 -39.30 -10.60 6.57
C GLN A 119 -39.12 -10.31 8.07
N VAL A 120 -37.87 -10.33 8.56
CA VAL A 120 -37.57 -10.03 9.95
C VAL A 120 -37.52 -8.52 10.09
N GLU A 121 -38.53 -7.94 10.75
CA GLU A 121 -38.64 -6.48 10.97
C GLU A 121 -37.55 -5.93 11.92
N MET A 122 -36.81 -6.80 12.60
CA MET A 122 -35.69 -6.41 13.47
C MET A 122 -34.34 -6.52 12.75
N PRO A 123 -33.38 -5.61 13.01
CA PRO A 123 -32.04 -5.72 12.47
C PRO A 123 -31.40 -7.04 12.92
N LEU A 124 -31.20 -7.95 11.97
CA LEU A 124 -30.52 -9.22 12.21
C LEU A 124 -29.02 -8.94 12.44
N ILE A 125 -28.66 -8.62 13.68
CA ILE A 125 -27.26 -8.55 14.10
C ILE A 125 -26.80 -9.99 14.32
N VAL A 126 -26.34 -10.66 13.26
CA VAL A 126 -25.61 -11.91 13.42
C VAL A 126 -24.21 -11.55 13.92
N PRO A 127 -23.82 -11.92 15.16
CA PRO A 127 -22.45 -11.73 15.61
C PRO A 127 -21.57 -12.70 14.83
N GLN A 128 -21.06 -12.26 13.69
CA GLN A 128 -20.14 -13.08 12.91
C GLN A 128 -18.75 -12.99 13.52
N ALA A 129 -18.14 -14.15 13.78
CA ALA A 129 -16.77 -14.21 14.27
C ALA A 129 -15.85 -13.41 13.32
N PRO A 130 -14.85 -12.68 13.85
CA PRO A 130 -13.84 -12.08 12.99
C PRO A 130 -13.23 -13.22 12.16
N PHE A 131 -13.32 -13.10 10.83
CA PHE A 131 -12.90 -14.11 9.84
C PHE A 131 -13.80 -15.35 9.68
N GLY A 132 -15.05 -15.34 10.19
CA GLY A 132 -16.02 -16.41 9.98
C GLY A 132 -16.23 -16.79 8.51
N ASP A 133 -16.24 -15.80 7.61
CA ASP A 133 -16.38 -16.03 6.15
C ASP A 133 -15.14 -16.65 5.49
N PHE A 134 -13.97 -16.54 6.15
CA PHE A 134 -12.70 -17.06 5.65
C PHE A 134 -12.44 -18.49 6.13
N LEU A 135 -12.93 -18.83 7.33
CA LEU A 135 -12.76 -20.13 7.97
C LEU A 135 -14.00 -21.03 7.86
N GLY A 136 -15.15 -20.46 7.48
CA GLY A 136 -16.41 -21.15 7.31
C GLY A 136 -16.48 -21.91 5.98
N THR A 137 -16.87 -23.18 6.05
CA THR A 137 -16.96 -24.13 4.93
C THR A 137 -18.08 -23.85 3.91
N ALA A 138 -18.95 -22.86 4.15
CA ALA A 138 -20.14 -22.59 3.33
C ALA A 138 -19.85 -21.86 2.01
N THR A 139 -18.83 -20.99 1.95
CA THR A 139 -18.51 -20.13 0.79
C THR A 139 -17.33 -20.63 -0.06
N GLY A 140 -16.70 -21.74 0.35
CA GLY A 140 -15.51 -22.31 -0.29
C GLY A 140 -14.24 -21.46 -0.11
N TRP A 141 -13.07 -22.08 -0.29
CA TRP A 141 -11.77 -21.44 -0.01
C TRP A 141 -11.36 -20.36 -1.03
N TYR A 142 -11.88 -20.44 -2.25
CA TYR A 142 -11.43 -19.59 -3.37
C TYR A 142 -11.84 -18.13 -3.20
N LYS A 143 -13.07 -17.86 -2.75
CA LYS A 143 -13.60 -16.50 -2.58
C LYS A 143 -12.77 -15.69 -1.56
N PRO A 144 -12.59 -16.21 -0.35
CA PRO A 144 -11.73 -15.60 0.66
C PRO A 144 -10.27 -15.47 0.20
N PHE A 145 -9.71 -16.51 -0.45
CA PHE A 145 -8.35 -16.46 -0.99
C PHE A 145 -8.13 -15.30 -1.96
N VAL A 146 -9.06 -15.11 -2.92
CA VAL A 146 -8.95 -14.01 -3.89
C VAL A 146 -9.00 -12.65 -3.19
N MET A 147 -9.89 -12.45 -2.22
CA MET A 147 -9.97 -11.17 -1.49
C MET A 147 -8.71 -10.92 -0.64
N MET A 148 -8.20 -11.95 0.03
CA MET A 148 -6.97 -11.86 0.81
C MET A 148 -5.76 -11.57 -0.07
N ASN A 149 -5.64 -12.23 -1.23
CA ASN A 149 -4.60 -11.91 -2.19
C ASN A 149 -4.78 -10.51 -2.79
N MET A 150 -6.02 -10.11 -3.03
CA MET A 150 -6.31 -8.84 -3.71
C MET A 150 -5.92 -7.62 -2.87
N HIS A 151 -6.28 -7.65 -1.59
CA HIS A 151 -6.09 -6.52 -0.67
C HIS A 151 -5.00 -6.73 0.38
N GLY A 152 -4.60 -7.98 0.66
CA GLY A 152 -3.52 -8.31 1.59
C GLY A 152 -2.19 -8.60 0.90
N GLY A 153 -2.20 -9.18 -0.30
CA GLY A 153 -1.01 -9.69 -0.96
C GLY A 153 0.10 -8.64 -1.16
N THR A 154 -0.25 -7.44 -1.65
CA THR A 154 0.73 -6.36 -1.86
C THR A 154 1.29 -5.82 -0.55
N SER A 155 0.47 -5.71 0.51
CA SER A 155 0.97 -5.27 1.82
C SER A 155 1.98 -6.25 2.42
N LEU A 156 1.69 -7.57 2.35
CA LEU A 156 2.60 -8.61 2.81
C LEU A 156 3.90 -8.59 2.01
N LEU A 157 3.80 -8.41 0.69
CA LEU A 157 4.95 -8.28 -0.19
C LEU A 157 5.79 -7.05 0.18
N MET A 158 5.18 -5.90 0.46
CA MET A 158 5.91 -4.70 0.91
C MET A 158 6.50 -4.84 2.32
N ILE A 159 5.86 -5.60 3.22
CA ILE A 159 6.43 -5.96 4.53
C ILE A 159 7.68 -6.82 4.35
N MET A 160 7.58 -7.87 3.52
CA MET A 160 8.71 -8.74 3.20
C MET A 160 9.86 -7.95 2.58
N GLU A 161 9.56 -7.08 1.60
CA GLU A 161 10.52 -6.19 0.97
C GLU A 161 11.20 -5.30 2.01
N MET A 162 10.43 -4.65 2.89
CA MET A 162 10.98 -3.83 3.97
C MET A 162 11.91 -4.61 4.87
N LEU A 163 11.47 -5.75 5.38
CA LEU A 163 12.17 -6.50 6.43
C LEU A 163 13.39 -7.26 5.90
N LEU A 164 13.32 -7.79 4.68
CA LEU A 164 14.30 -8.76 4.16
C LEU A 164 15.15 -8.23 3.00
N MET A 165 14.53 -7.52 2.05
CA MET A 165 15.14 -7.27 0.73
C MET A 165 15.68 -5.85 0.58
N ASN A 166 15.19 -4.92 1.41
CA ASN A 166 15.52 -3.52 1.30
C ASN A 166 16.42 -3.03 2.45
N SER A 167 17.40 -2.18 2.12
CA SER A 167 18.29 -1.49 3.08
C SER A 167 18.02 0.03 3.17
N ILE A 168 16.96 0.53 2.52
CA ILE A 168 16.56 1.94 2.59
C ILE A 168 16.33 2.33 4.06
N LYS A 169 17.12 3.29 4.53
CA LYS A 169 17.01 3.91 5.85
C LYS A 169 15.97 5.03 5.82
N HIS A 170 15.62 5.54 7.00
CA HIS A 170 14.73 6.71 7.12
C HIS A 170 15.18 7.86 6.20
N PRO A 171 14.27 8.40 5.36
CA PRO A 171 14.61 9.50 4.47
C PRO A 171 14.92 10.76 5.29
N HIS A 172 15.91 11.54 4.86
CA HIS A 172 16.33 12.76 5.56
C HIS A 172 15.25 13.84 5.62
N SER A 173 14.26 13.80 4.72
CA SER A 173 13.16 14.76 4.62
C SER A 173 11.79 14.11 4.88
N LEU A 174 11.53 13.72 6.12
CA LEU A 174 10.26 13.11 6.54
C LEU A 174 9.05 13.98 6.16
N GLY A 175 9.11 15.28 6.45
CA GLY A 175 8.01 16.21 6.18
C GLY A 175 7.64 16.31 4.69
N ALA A 176 8.64 16.26 3.80
CA ALA A 176 8.39 16.27 2.35
C ALA A 176 7.66 15.00 1.88
N HIS A 177 7.97 13.84 2.47
CA HIS A 177 7.26 12.59 2.16
C HIS A 177 5.83 12.61 2.70
N PHE A 178 5.65 13.09 3.94
CA PHE A 178 4.31 13.28 4.52
C PHE A 178 3.42 14.16 3.63
N LEU A 179 3.90 15.35 3.25
CA LEU A 179 3.16 16.26 2.37
C LEU A 179 2.94 15.66 0.98
N GLY A 180 3.98 15.03 0.41
CA GLY A 180 3.88 14.37 -0.88
C GLY A 180 2.81 13.28 -0.91
N LEU A 181 2.68 12.49 0.17
CA LEU A 181 1.69 11.43 0.26
C LEU A 181 0.27 11.99 0.35
N ILE A 182 0.08 13.08 1.11
CA ILE A 182 -1.20 13.81 1.17
C ILE A 182 -1.57 14.36 -0.21
N VAL A 183 -0.62 14.98 -0.91
CA VAL A 183 -0.86 15.49 -2.27
C VAL A 183 -1.25 14.36 -3.22
N MET A 184 -0.58 13.21 -3.14
CA MET A 184 -0.89 12.04 -3.97
C MET A 184 -2.27 11.44 -3.65
N THR A 185 -2.71 11.40 -2.38
CA THR A 185 -4.07 10.93 -2.05
C THR A 185 -5.14 11.90 -2.51
N VAL A 186 -4.92 13.21 -2.38
CA VAL A 186 -5.82 14.22 -2.95
C VAL A 186 -5.88 14.11 -4.47
N MET A 187 -4.73 13.90 -5.13
CA MET A 187 -4.67 13.67 -6.58
C MET A 187 -5.43 12.40 -6.99
N TYR A 188 -5.38 11.33 -6.19
CA TYR A 188 -6.21 10.15 -6.42
C TYR A 188 -7.71 10.47 -6.30
N LEU A 189 -8.15 11.31 -5.35
CA LEU A 189 -9.56 11.70 -5.27
C LEU A 189 -10.01 12.45 -6.53
N ALA A 190 -9.15 13.34 -7.07
CA ALA A 190 -9.40 13.98 -8.35
C ALA A 190 -9.47 12.95 -9.50
N TRP A 191 -8.58 11.95 -9.50
CA TRP A 191 -8.60 10.84 -10.46
C TRP A 191 -9.87 9.99 -10.37
N ALA A 192 -10.33 9.67 -9.15
CA ALA A 192 -11.57 8.93 -8.91
C ALA A 192 -12.79 9.72 -9.38
N ARG A 193 -12.80 11.04 -9.18
CA ARG A 193 -13.84 11.94 -9.71
C ARG A 193 -13.84 11.96 -11.24
N PHE A 194 -12.66 12.03 -11.86
CA PHE A 194 -12.53 11.92 -13.31
C PHE A 194 -13.04 10.55 -13.81
N GLY A 195 -12.73 9.47 -13.10
CA GLY A 195 -13.27 8.15 -13.36
C GLY A 195 -14.80 8.08 -13.34
N LYS A 196 -15.44 8.75 -12.37
CA LYS A 196 -16.91 8.88 -12.33
C LYS A 196 -17.44 9.61 -13.57
N TRP A 197 -16.78 10.68 -14.00
CA TRP A 197 -17.21 11.42 -15.19
C TRP A 197 -17.13 10.56 -16.46
N VAL A 198 -16.10 9.72 -16.60
CA VAL A 198 -15.92 8.83 -17.76
C VAL A 198 -16.86 7.61 -17.73
N THR A 199 -17.03 7.01 -16.55
CA THR A 199 -17.67 5.68 -16.41
C THR A 199 -19.09 5.73 -15.86
N GLY A 200 -19.54 6.90 -15.38
CA GLY A 200 -20.83 7.08 -14.71
C GLY A 200 -20.90 6.51 -13.29
N GLN A 201 -19.88 5.79 -12.82
CA GLN A 201 -19.89 5.10 -11.53
C GLN A 201 -18.78 5.56 -10.59
N HIS A 202 -19.06 5.58 -9.29
CA HIS A 202 -18.05 5.87 -8.28
C HIS A 202 -17.07 4.70 -8.10
N ALA A 203 -15.80 5.02 -7.83
CA ALA A 203 -14.76 4.03 -7.54
C ALA A 203 -15.01 3.29 -6.21
N TYR A 204 -15.62 3.97 -5.24
CA TYR A 204 -15.98 3.44 -3.93
C TYR A 204 -17.36 3.92 -3.49
N PHE A 205 -18.04 3.11 -2.67
CA PHE A 205 -19.36 3.44 -2.11
C PHE A 205 -19.32 4.76 -1.30
N TRP A 206 -18.25 4.99 -0.55
CA TRP A 206 -18.10 6.17 0.31
C TRP A 206 -17.86 7.49 -0.45
N LEU A 207 -17.67 7.42 -1.77
CA LEU A 207 -17.65 8.59 -2.66
C LEU A 207 -19.04 8.93 -3.21
N ASP A 208 -20.01 8.04 -3.04
CA ASP A 208 -21.36 8.22 -3.53
C ASP A 208 -22.23 8.91 -2.46
N LYS A 209 -22.82 10.03 -2.82
CA LYS A 209 -23.69 10.78 -1.89
C LYS A 209 -24.99 10.03 -1.63
N ASP A 210 -25.47 9.26 -2.61
CA ASP A 210 -26.77 8.61 -2.56
C ASP A 210 -26.69 7.34 -1.70
N GLU A 211 -25.52 6.69 -1.69
CA GLU A 211 -25.22 5.55 -0.83
C GLU A 211 -24.96 5.96 0.63
N VAL A 212 -24.15 7.00 0.85
CA VAL A 212 -23.76 7.45 2.20
C VAL A 212 -24.80 8.41 2.81
N GLY A 213 -25.76 8.88 2.01
CA GLY A 213 -26.89 9.72 2.43
C GLY A 213 -26.59 11.21 2.62
N SER A 214 -25.33 11.65 2.58
CA SER A 214 -25.00 13.09 2.72
C SER A 214 -23.66 13.49 2.11
N HIS A 215 -23.61 14.72 1.58
CA HIS A 215 -22.37 15.38 1.16
C HIS A 215 -21.35 15.53 2.29
N GLN A 216 -21.82 15.75 3.52
CA GLN A 216 -20.93 15.84 4.70
C GLN A 216 -20.25 14.50 4.98
N ALA A 217 -20.97 13.39 4.80
CA ALA A 217 -20.41 12.07 5.04
C ALA A 217 -19.35 11.71 3.97
N VAL A 218 -19.62 12.00 2.69
CA VAL A 218 -18.63 11.85 1.61
C VAL A 218 -17.35 12.67 1.90
N LEU A 219 -17.51 13.90 2.41
CA LEU A 219 -16.38 14.73 2.82
C LEU A 219 -15.59 14.11 3.98
N MET A 220 -16.28 13.55 4.98
CA MET A 220 -15.65 12.88 6.13
C MET A 220 -14.85 11.64 5.69
N TYR A 221 -15.42 10.79 4.83
CA TYR A 221 -14.69 9.64 4.28
C TYR A 221 -13.50 10.05 3.43
N SER A 222 -13.66 11.07 2.58
CA SER A 222 -12.55 11.61 1.76
C SER A 222 -11.42 12.18 2.63
N THR A 223 -11.78 12.87 3.72
CA THR A 223 -10.83 13.39 4.71
C THR A 223 -10.11 12.25 5.42
N GLY A 224 -10.86 11.24 5.89
CA GLY A 224 -10.29 10.04 6.49
C GLY A 224 -9.33 9.30 5.57
N PHE A 225 -9.67 9.17 4.29
CA PHE A 225 -8.79 8.58 3.27
C PHE A 225 -7.47 9.35 3.13
N VAL A 226 -7.51 10.69 3.09
CA VAL A 226 -6.31 11.53 3.02
C VAL A 226 -5.44 11.38 4.28
N PHE A 227 -6.04 11.42 5.47
CA PHE A 227 -5.31 11.26 6.74
C PHE A 227 -4.81 9.83 7.00
N MET A 228 -5.37 8.84 6.31
CA MET A 228 -4.89 7.46 6.41
C MET A 228 -3.49 7.31 5.81
N ALA A 229 -3.08 8.13 4.83
CA ALA A 229 -1.72 8.10 4.28
C ALA A 229 -0.64 8.42 5.34
N PRO A 230 -0.69 9.55 6.06
CA PRO A 230 0.20 9.82 7.20
C PRO A 230 0.23 8.70 8.25
N LEU A 231 -0.93 8.12 8.57
CA LEU A 231 -1.04 7.02 9.54
C LEU A 231 -0.28 5.77 9.06
N MET A 232 -0.54 5.34 7.83
CA MET A 232 0.12 4.18 7.22
C MET A 232 1.61 4.42 6.96
N TYR A 233 2.01 5.66 6.70
CA TYR A 233 3.41 6.04 6.59
C TYR A 233 4.14 5.94 7.93
N THR A 234 3.45 6.26 9.03
CA THR A 234 3.97 6.05 10.38
C THR A 234 4.15 4.55 10.67
N LEU A 235 3.20 3.71 10.26
CA LEU A 235 3.33 2.25 10.34
C LEU A 235 4.55 1.74 9.56
N MET A 236 4.74 2.19 8.32
CA MET A 236 5.93 1.88 7.52
C MET A 236 7.23 2.21 8.26
N HIS A 237 7.30 3.37 8.92
CA HIS A 237 8.46 3.73 9.73
C HIS A 237 8.63 2.88 10.99
N GLY A 238 7.52 2.48 11.64
CA GLY A 238 7.57 1.54 12.75
C GLY A 238 8.19 0.21 12.36
N LEU A 239 7.78 -0.36 11.22
CA LEU A 239 8.36 -1.59 10.67
C LEU A 239 9.84 -1.43 10.29
N THR A 240 10.19 -0.29 9.70
CA THR A 240 11.58 0.05 9.36
C THR A 240 12.46 0.10 10.62
N ALA A 241 11.97 0.73 11.69
CA ALA A 241 12.68 0.82 12.96
C ALA A 241 12.85 -0.55 13.64
N ILE A 242 11.83 -1.42 13.57
CA ILE A 242 11.92 -2.81 14.04
C ILE A 242 13.04 -3.55 13.31
N ARG A 243 13.07 -3.49 11.97
CA ARG A 243 14.14 -4.10 11.17
C ARG A 243 15.52 -3.56 11.56
N GLU A 244 15.67 -2.24 11.62
CA GLU A 244 16.96 -1.62 12.00
C GLU A 244 17.41 -2.05 13.40
N ARG A 245 16.48 -2.34 14.31
CA ARG A 245 16.80 -2.87 15.63
C ARG A 245 17.23 -4.34 15.58
N LEU A 246 16.60 -5.15 14.73
CA LEU A 246 16.92 -6.57 14.56
C LEU A 246 18.27 -6.78 13.83
N THR A 247 18.60 -5.95 12.86
CA THR A 247 19.85 -6.07 12.07
C THR A 247 21.06 -5.38 12.72
N ARG A 248 20.88 -4.69 13.85
CA ARG A 248 21.99 -4.05 14.56
C ARG A 248 22.97 -5.09 15.10
N PRO A 249 24.29 -4.96 14.81
CA PRO A 249 25.30 -5.85 15.34
C PRO A 249 25.26 -5.90 16.87
N TRP A 250 25.35 -7.10 17.43
CA TRP A 250 25.30 -7.34 18.87
C TRP A 250 26.28 -6.48 19.68
N TRP A 251 27.49 -6.22 19.18
CA TRP A 251 28.50 -5.39 19.83
C TRP A 251 28.09 -3.92 19.99
N ARG A 252 27.26 -3.35 19.08
CA ARG A 252 26.72 -1.98 19.24
C ARG A 252 25.67 -1.90 20.36
N ARG A 253 25.08 -3.01 20.78
CA ARG A 253 24.15 -3.07 21.92
C ARG A 253 24.92 -2.99 23.25
N VAL A 254 26.10 -3.60 23.31
CA VAL A 254 26.97 -3.62 24.50
C VAL A 254 27.59 -2.25 24.79
N VAL A 255 28.01 -1.50 23.76
CA VAL A 255 28.64 -0.18 23.94
C VAL A 255 27.68 0.88 24.52
N ARG A 256 26.35 0.73 24.31
CA ARG A 256 25.35 1.61 24.96
C ARG A 256 24.94 1.18 26.37
N ALA A 257 25.29 -0.04 26.78
CA ALA A 257 25.10 -0.48 28.17
C ALA A 257 26.16 0.10 29.12
N GLY A 258 27.15 0.83 28.58
CA GLY A 258 28.24 1.45 29.31
C GLY A 258 29.20 0.39 29.90
N PRO A 259 30.51 0.66 29.96
CA PRO A 259 31.32 0.00 30.96
C PRO A 259 30.75 0.45 32.32
N ARG A 260 30.16 -0.46 33.11
CA ARG A 260 30.14 -0.23 34.55
C ARG A 260 31.61 -0.09 34.92
N HIS A 261 32.01 1.11 35.34
CA HIS A 261 33.34 1.38 35.85
C HIS A 261 33.67 0.34 36.92
N VAL A 262 34.46 -0.67 36.55
CA VAL A 262 35.19 -1.46 37.53
C VAL A 262 36.33 -0.54 37.93
N ALA A 263 36.16 0.12 39.08
CA ALA A 263 37.25 0.81 39.74
C ALA A 263 38.26 -0.27 40.14
N ILE A 264 39.33 -0.37 39.36
CA ILE A 264 40.55 -1.03 39.82
C ILE A 264 41.16 -0.04 40.80
N GLN A 265 41.06 -0.35 42.09
CA GLN A 265 41.82 0.32 43.14
C GLN A 265 43.30 -0.06 42.92
N GLU A 266 44.09 0.87 42.42
CA GLU A 266 45.54 0.85 42.61
C GLU A 266 45.85 1.65 43.89
N SER A 267 46.08 0.93 44.99
CA SER A 267 47.15 1.16 45.97
C SER A 267 47.09 0.08 47.05
#